data_AF-A0A1Q3C2G7-F1
#
_entry.id   AF-A0A1Q3C2G7-F1
#
_cell.length_a   1.000
_cell.length_b   1.000
_cell.length_c   1.000
_cell.angle_alpha   90.00
_cell.angle_beta   90.00
_cell.angle_gamma   90.00
#
_symmetry.space_group_name_H-M   'P 1'
#
loop_
_entity.id
_entity.type
_entity.pdbx_description
1 polymer ?
#
loop_
_entity_poly.entity_id
_entity_poly.type
_entity_poly.pdbx_seq_one_letter_code
_entity_poly.pdbx_strand_id
1 'polypeptide(L)'
;LSFHEPKEQNGVCIVEPPDKVFEVGVKTWSNTSVGYFVGKRIPFRVVKEQLEKKWRKWGAVQVITADNGNFLFKFDNSTSCDQVLRNGPWEAWGAYLALKRWEEGMSLSKDSFSSIPVWVNLPTFPRNCGLDLASVM
;
A
#
# COMPACT_ATOMS: atom_id res chain seq x y z
N LEU A 1 -17.45 -27.21 3.76
CA LEU A 1 -17.57 -26.14 2.75
C LEU A 1 -19.04 -26.00 2.43
N SER A 2 -19.62 -24.81 2.60
CA SER A 2 -21.01 -24.55 2.24
C SER A 2 -21.05 -24.06 0.79
N PHE A 3 -21.81 -24.74 -0.06
CA PHE A 3 -22.03 -24.31 -1.44
C PHE A 3 -23.07 -23.18 -1.47
N HIS A 4 -22.79 -22.13 -2.23
CA HIS A 4 -23.70 -21.00 -2.44
C HIS A 4 -23.98 -20.89 -3.94
N GLU A 5 -25.24 -21.02 -4.32
CA GLU A 5 -25.66 -21.02 -5.72
C GLU A 5 -25.45 -19.62 -6.34
N PRO A 6 -24.82 -19.52 -7.53
CA PRO A 6 -24.69 -18.26 -8.23
C PRO A 6 -26.07 -17.69 -8.62
N LYS A 7 -26.25 -16.37 -8.49
CA LYS A 7 -27.46 -15.68 -8.94
C LYS A 7 -27.20 -15.06 -10.30
N GLU A 8 -28.08 -15.24 -11.27
CA GLU A 8 -28.04 -14.45 -12.52
C GLU A 8 -28.71 -13.09 -12.30
N GLN A 9 -27.95 -12.01 -12.53
CA GLN A 9 -28.47 -10.65 -12.64
C GLN A 9 -27.99 -10.04 -13.95
N ASN A 10 -28.93 -9.60 -14.79
CA ASN A 10 -28.66 -8.95 -16.09
C ASN A 10 -27.76 -9.76 -17.04
N GLY A 11 -27.89 -11.09 -17.05
CA GLY A 11 -27.04 -11.98 -17.87
C GLY A 11 -25.62 -12.18 -17.32
N VAL A 12 -25.36 -11.70 -16.10
CA VAL A 12 -24.09 -11.89 -15.38
C VAL A 12 -24.33 -12.83 -14.21
N CYS A 13 -23.50 -13.86 -14.11
CA CYS A 13 -23.47 -14.79 -13.00
C CYS A 13 -22.75 -14.14 -11.81
N ILE A 14 -23.49 -13.80 -10.75
CA ILE A 14 -22.98 -13.15 -9.54
C ILE A 14 -22.99 -14.15 -8.39
N VAL A 15 -21.82 -14.35 -7.79
CA VAL A 15 -21.69 -15.07 -6.52
C VAL A 15 -21.40 -14.03 -5.45
N GLU A 16 -22.35 -13.80 -4.56
CA GLU A 16 -22.15 -12.96 -3.37
C GLU A 16 -21.57 -13.83 -2.26
N PRO A 17 -20.31 -13.58 -1.81
CA PRO A 17 -19.76 -14.27 -0.66
C PRO A 17 -20.61 -13.96 0.58
N PRO A 18 -20.81 -14.94 1.49
CA PRO A 18 -21.47 -14.66 2.77
C PRO A 18 -20.72 -13.59 3.57
N ASP A 19 -21.44 -12.77 4.32
CA ASP A 19 -20.89 -11.68 5.14
C ASP A 19 -19.74 -12.15 6.04
N LYS A 20 -19.84 -13.36 6.61
CA LYS A 20 -18.79 -13.96 7.45
C LYS A 20 -17.47 -14.13 6.70
N VAL A 21 -17.51 -14.53 5.44
CA VAL A 21 -16.30 -14.69 4.59
C VAL A 21 -15.71 -13.32 4.29
N PHE A 22 -16.58 -12.35 4.03
CA PHE A 22 -16.20 -10.98 3.76
C PHE A 22 -15.52 -10.32 4.97
N GLU A 23 -16.10 -10.41 6.16
CA GLU A 23 -15.53 -9.90 7.41
C GLU A 23 -14.15 -10.51 7.72
N VAL A 24 -13.99 -11.80 7.47
CA VAL A 24 -12.68 -12.49 7.62
C VAL A 24 -11.67 -11.89 6.65
N GLY A 25 -12.08 -11.60 5.41
CA GLY A 25 -11.25 -10.91 4.43
C GLY A 25 -10.82 -9.52 4.93
N VAL A 26 -11.75 -8.67 5.34
CA VAL A 26 -11.45 -7.32 5.85
C VAL A 26 -10.47 -7.38 7.03
N LYS A 27 -10.70 -8.27 7.99
CA LYS A 27 -9.78 -8.46 9.13
C LYS A 27 -8.40 -8.91 8.66
N THR A 28 -8.34 -9.82 7.69
CA THR A 28 -7.07 -10.35 7.15
C THR A 28 -6.20 -9.27 6.51
N TRP A 29 -6.81 -8.25 5.92
CA TRP A 29 -6.13 -7.18 5.20
C TRP A 29 -6.06 -5.84 5.97
N SER A 30 -6.66 -5.75 7.16
CA SER A 30 -6.71 -4.54 8.01
C SER A 30 -5.35 -3.87 8.28
N ASN A 31 -4.28 -4.66 8.39
CA ASN A 31 -2.91 -4.17 8.61
C ASN A 31 -2.10 -4.14 7.31
N THR A 32 -2.73 -3.81 6.18
CA THR A 32 -2.08 -3.78 4.87
C THR A 32 -1.97 -2.36 4.35
N SER A 33 -0.86 -2.06 3.68
CA SER A 33 -0.74 -0.85 2.85
C SER A 33 -0.68 -1.23 1.38
N VAL A 34 -1.25 -0.38 0.53
CA VAL A 34 -1.17 -0.45 -0.93
C VAL A 34 -0.16 0.58 -1.39
N GLY A 35 0.73 0.22 -2.31
CA GLY A 35 1.66 1.17 -2.90
C GLY A 35 2.06 0.87 -4.32
N TYR A 36 2.55 1.90 -5.02
CA TYR A 36 3.14 1.77 -6.35
C TYR A 36 4.29 2.74 -6.54
N PHE A 37 5.19 2.38 -7.46
CA PHE A 37 6.33 3.22 -7.79
C PHE A 37 5.98 4.24 -8.88
N VAL A 38 6.29 5.51 -8.60
CA VAL A 38 6.05 6.63 -9.53
C VAL A 38 7.08 6.60 -10.64
N GLY A 39 6.63 6.75 -11.89
CA GLY A 39 7.48 6.90 -13.08
C GLY A 39 8.24 5.64 -13.53
N LYS A 40 8.34 4.59 -12.70
CA LYS A 40 9.14 3.40 -13.00
C LYS A 40 8.51 2.14 -12.41
N ARG A 41 8.49 1.06 -13.18
CA ARG A 41 8.17 -0.28 -12.66
C ARG A 41 9.42 -0.91 -12.05
N ILE A 42 9.33 -1.32 -10.79
CA ILE A 42 10.43 -1.95 -10.06
C ILE A 42 10.18 -3.46 -9.98
N PRO A 43 11.17 -4.32 -10.30
CA PRO A 43 11.00 -5.77 -10.21
C PRO A 43 10.69 -6.20 -8.77
N PHE A 44 9.76 -7.15 -8.60
CA PHE A 44 9.32 -7.63 -7.28
C PHE A 44 10.47 -8.00 -6.35
N ARG A 45 11.48 -8.72 -6.87
CA ARG A 45 12.66 -9.13 -6.07
C ARG A 45 13.35 -7.94 -5.41
N VAL A 46 13.54 -6.84 -6.14
CA VAL A 46 14.18 -5.62 -5.64
C VAL A 46 13.30 -4.96 -4.57
N VAL A 47 12.00 -4.85 -4.83
CA VAL A 47 11.03 -4.28 -3.88
C VAL A 47 11.04 -5.07 -2.58
N LYS A 48 10.95 -6.40 -2.68
CA LYS A 48 10.96 -7.32 -1.54
C LYS A 48 12.24 -7.17 -0.71
N GLU A 49 13.40 -7.36 -1.33
CA GLU A 49 14.69 -7.34 -0.64
C GLU A 49 14.97 -5.97 0.03
N GLN A 50 14.64 -4.85 -0.64
CA GLN A 50 14.91 -3.52 -0.09
C GLN A 50 13.90 -3.09 0.98
N LEU A 51 12.60 -3.25 0.72
CA LEU A 51 11.58 -2.74 1.64
C LEU A 51 11.43 -3.62 2.88
N GLU A 52 11.53 -4.95 2.76
CA GLU A 52 11.56 -5.84 3.94
C GLU A 52 12.75 -5.47 4.83
N LYS A 53 13.93 -5.24 4.25
CA LYS A 53 15.11 -4.81 5.00
C LYS A 53 14.93 -3.43 5.65
N LYS A 54 14.41 -2.44 4.92
CA LYS A 54 14.21 -1.07 5.42
C LYS A 54 13.17 -1.02 6.55
N TRP A 55 12.11 -1.82 6.46
CA TRP A 55 10.99 -1.78 7.40
C TRP A 55 11.10 -2.77 8.56
N ARG A 56 12.05 -3.71 8.50
CA ARG A 56 12.30 -4.71 9.57
C ARG A 56 12.36 -4.12 10.98
N LYS A 57 12.85 -2.88 11.12
CA LYS A 57 12.93 -2.18 12.42
C LYS A 57 11.57 -1.92 13.08
N TRP A 58 10.49 -1.92 12.31
CA TRP A 58 9.12 -1.75 12.80
C TRP A 58 8.32 -3.05 12.84
N GLY A 59 8.87 -4.16 12.35
CA GLY A 59 8.21 -5.46 12.32
C GLY A 59 8.47 -6.21 11.02
N ALA A 60 7.99 -7.46 10.95
CA ALA A 60 7.98 -8.18 9.70
C ALA A 60 6.94 -7.58 8.74
N VAL A 61 7.23 -7.68 7.44
CA VAL A 61 6.33 -7.27 6.38
C VAL A 61 6.36 -8.33 5.30
N GLN A 62 5.18 -8.71 4.83
CA GLN A 62 5.03 -9.56 3.65
C GLN A 62 4.75 -8.67 2.43
N VAL A 63 5.59 -8.79 1.41
CA VAL A 63 5.40 -8.09 0.13
C VAL A 63 4.69 -9.00 -0.86
N ILE A 64 3.60 -8.49 -1.43
CA ILE A 64 2.74 -9.22 -2.39
C ILE A 64 2.57 -8.34 -3.63
N THR A 65 2.67 -8.93 -4.82
CA THR A 65 2.35 -8.22 -6.08
C THR A 65 0.84 -8.20 -6.29
N ALA A 66 0.33 -7.04 -6.68
CA ALA A 66 -1.03 -6.85 -7.14
C ALA A 66 -1.05 -6.42 -8.62
N ASP A 67 -2.24 -6.27 -9.18
CA ASP A 67 -2.41 -5.87 -10.57
C ASP A 67 -1.85 -4.47 -10.85
N ASN A 68 -1.60 -4.20 -12.14
CA ASN A 68 -1.16 -2.89 -12.65
C ASN A 68 0.17 -2.35 -12.05
N GLY A 69 0.99 -3.24 -11.47
CA GLY A 69 2.28 -2.86 -10.87
C GLY A 69 2.14 -2.28 -9.46
N ASN A 70 1.01 -2.52 -8.81
CA ASN A 70 0.81 -2.23 -7.39
C ASN A 70 1.44 -3.32 -6.52
N PHE A 71 1.72 -2.96 -5.28
CA PHE A 71 2.22 -3.83 -4.24
C PHE A 71 1.32 -3.73 -3.01
N LEU A 72 1.11 -4.86 -2.35
CA LEU A 72 0.51 -4.94 -1.03
C LEU A 72 1.60 -5.27 -0.02
N PHE A 73 1.57 -4.55 1.08
CA PHE A 73 2.50 -4.68 2.19
C PHE A 73 1.72 -5.03 3.43
N LYS A 74 1.73 -6.32 3.78
CA LYS A 74 0.98 -6.84 4.92
C LYS A 74 1.87 -6.89 6.15
N PHE A 75 1.42 -6.24 7.21
CA PHE A 75 2.13 -6.14 8.49
C PHE A 75 1.47 -7.01 9.55
N ASP A 76 2.27 -7.45 10.53
CA ASP A 76 1.76 -8.26 11.63
C ASP A 76 0.78 -7.50 12.53
N ASN A 77 0.94 -6.18 12.64
CA ASN A 77 0.12 -5.32 13.48
C ASN A 77 -0.06 -3.91 12.90
N SER A 78 -1.06 -3.19 13.40
CA SER A 78 -1.42 -1.84 12.96
C SER A 78 -0.31 -0.83 13.23
N THR A 79 0.39 -0.94 14.36
CA THR A 79 1.50 -0.06 14.74
C THR A 79 2.62 -0.10 13.70
N SER A 80 3.02 -1.30 13.23
CA SER A 80 4.03 -1.45 12.18
C SER A 80 3.58 -0.76 10.88
N CYS A 81 2.32 -0.95 10.50
CA CYS A 81 1.71 -0.30 9.33
C CYS A 81 1.73 1.24 9.48
N ASP A 82 1.30 1.77 10.62
CA ASP A 82 1.31 3.21 10.92
C ASP A 82 2.73 3.80 10.88
N GLN A 83 3.71 3.09 11.47
CA GLN A 83 5.10 3.54 11.47
C GLN A 83 5.66 3.61 10.06
N VAL A 84 5.41 2.61 9.21
CA VAL A 84 5.86 2.65 7.81
C VAL A 84 5.19 3.80 7.05
N LEU A 85 3.88 4.01 7.22
CA LEU A 85 3.17 5.10 6.53
C LEU A 85 3.69 6.48 6.96
N ARG A 86 3.96 6.69 8.26
CA ARG A 86 4.38 7.99 8.81
C ARG A 86 5.83 8.36 8.53
N ASN A 87 6.71 7.36 8.41
CA ASN A 87 8.15 7.58 8.27
C ASN A 87 8.64 7.54 6.80
N GLY A 88 7.74 7.68 5.83
CA GLY A 88 8.11 7.93 4.43
C GLY A 88 8.83 9.28 4.25
N PRO A 89 9.43 9.56 3.08
CA PRO A 89 9.27 8.85 1.81
C PRO A 89 9.98 7.50 1.73
N TRP A 90 9.43 6.64 0.89
CA TRP A 90 10.04 5.38 0.52
C TRP A 90 10.58 5.45 -0.91
N GLU A 91 11.79 4.96 -1.10
CA GLU A 91 12.47 4.93 -2.38
C GLU A 91 13.07 3.53 -2.58
N ALA A 92 13.00 3.03 -3.81
CA ALA A 92 13.76 1.88 -4.25
C ALA A 92 14.21 2.07 -5.70
N TRP A 93 15.52 1.97 -5.92
CA TRP A 93 16.15 1.99 -7.23
C TRP A 93 15.87 3.26 -8.07
N GLY A 94 15.92 4.40 -7.39
CA GLY A 94 15.68 5.74 -7.92
C GLY A 94 14.22 6.11 -8.09
N ALA A 95 13.28 5.26 -7.66
CA ALA A 95 11.84 5.51 -7.78
C ALA A 95 11.19 5.64 -6.41
N TYR A 96 10.37 6.67 -6.24
CA TYR A 96 9.57 6.87 -5.04
C TYR A 96 8.34 5.99 -5.03
N LEU A 97 8.04 5.43 -3.86
CA LEU A 97 6.86 4.62 -3.59
C LEU A 97 5.75 5.51 -3.01
N ALA A 98 4.68 5.68 -3.77
CA ALA A 98 3.41 6.17 -3.25
C ALA A 98 2.80 5.06 -2.38
N LEU A 99 2.36 5.38 -1.17
CA LEU A 99 1.89 4.40 -0.19
C LEU A 99 0.68 4.94 0.58
N LYS A 100 -0.35 4.12 0.76
CA LYS A 100 -1.52 4.41 1.59
C LYS A 100 -2.01 3.16 2.31
N ARG A 101 -2.80 3.33 3.37
CA ARG A 101 -3.50 2.22 4.03
C ARG A 101 -4.50 1.59 3.06
N TRP A 102 -4.60 0.26 3.10
CA TRP A 102 -5.66 -0.46 2.40
C TRP A 102 -6.99 -0.22 3.12
N GLU A 103 -8.04 -0.02 2.34
CA GLU A 103 -9.40 0.19 2.83
C GLU A 103 -10.34 -0.78 2.11
N GLU A 104 -11.41 -1.17 2.79
CA GLU A 104 -12.46 -1.98 2.20
C GLU A 104 -13.06 -1.29 0.97
N GLY A 105 -13.30 -2.03 -0.11
CA GLY A 105 -13.82 -1.48 -1.37
C GLY A 105 -12.81 -0.67 -2.18
N MET A 106 -11.58 -0.49 -1.70
CA MET A 106 -10.54 0.21 -2.44
C MET A 106 -10.16 -0.58 -3.71
N SER A 107 -10.21 0.09 -4.87
CA SER A 107 -9.62 -0.46 -6.09
C SER A 107 -8.09 -0.51 -5.98
N LEU A 108 -7.46 -1.55 -6.51
CA LEU A 108 -6.00 -1.63 -6.63
C LEU A 108 -5.56 -0.98 -7.94
N SER A 109 -5.89 0.30 -8.08
CA SER A 109 -5.56 1.11 -9.26
C SER A 109 -4.80 2.37 -8.84
N LYS A 110 -4.11 2.99 -9.79
CA LYS A 110 -3.42 4.26 -9.51
C LYS A 110 -4.41 5.37 -9.15
N ASP A 111 -5.62 5.32 -9.72
CA ASP A 111 -6.70 6.29 -9.51
C ASP A 111 -7.24 6.28 -8.08
N SER A 112 -6.93 5.23 -7.32
CA SER A 112 -7.29 5.08 -5.92
C SER A 112 -6.41 5.93 -5.00
N PHE A 113 -5.39 6.59 -5.54
CA PHE A 113 -4.57 7.59 -4.86
C PHE A 113 -5.05 8.97 -5.33
N SER A 114 -5.92 9.61 -4.54
CA SER A 114 -6.46 10.95 -4.84
C SER A 114 -5.40 12.05 -4.78
N SER A 115 -4.34 11.84 -3.98
CA SER A 115 -3.14 12.66 -3.90
C SER A 115 -1.96 11.75 -3.60
N ILE A 116 -0.79 12.09 -4.14
CA ILE A 116 0.47 11.45 -3.80
C ILE A 116 1.28 12.49 -3.05
N PRO A 117 1.69 12.26 -1.79
CA PRO A 117 2.61 13.15 -1.14
C PRO A 117 3.90 13.18 -1.95
N VAL A 118 4.29 14.36 -2.46
CA VAL A 118 5.56 14.57 -3.16
C VAL A 118 6.48 15.35 -2.22
N TRP A 119 7.68 14.83 -1.99
CA TRP A 119 8.68 15.48 -1.17
C TRP A 119 9.54 16.40 -2.04
N VAL A 120 9.30 17.71 -1.94
CA VAL A 120 10.11 18.71 -2.63
C VAL A 120 11.25 19.15 -1.71
N ASN A 121 12.49 18.89 -2.11
CA ASN A 121 13.66 19.46 -1.43
C ASN A 121 13.91 20.86 -1.99
N LEU A 122 13.42 21.90 -1.30
CA LEU A 122 13.66 23.29 -1.68
C LEU A 122 15.13 23.66 -1.39
N PRO A 123 15.98 23.93 -2.39
CA PRO A 123 17.41 24.16 -2.18
C PRO A 123 17.75 25.51 -1.49
N THR A 124 16.76 26.28 -1.03
CA THR A 124 16.92 27.68 -0.64
C THR A 124 16.47 27.97 0.78
N PHE A 125 17.06 27.30 1.78
CA PHE A 125 17.06 27.81 3.16
C PHE A 125 18.44 27.58 3.81
N PRO A 126 19.03 28.61 4.47
CA PRO A 126 20.34 28.48 5.10
C PRO A 126 20.34 27.35 6.13
N ARG A 127 21.45 26.60 6.13
CA ARG A 127 21.71 25.29 6.76
C ARG A 127 21.53 25.16 8.29
N ASN A 128 20.90 26.13 8.94
CA ASN A 128 20.94 26.28 10.41
C ASN A 128 19.60 26.01 11.11
N CYS A 129 18.54 25.62 10.40
CA CYS A 129 17.26 25.27 11.03
C CYS A 129 16.96 23.80 10.75
N GLY A 130 16.94 23.00 11.81
CA GLY A 130 16.64 21.58 11.75
C GLY A 130 15.22 21.34 11.22
N LEU A 131 15.15 20.46 10.23
CA LEU A 131 13.94 19.82 9.68
C LEU A 131 12.91 20.81 9.12
N ASP A 132 12.94 21.00 7.79
CA ASP A 132 11.76 21.42 7.05
C ASP A 132 11.45 20.38 5.98
N LEU A 133 10.55 19.46 6.34
CA LEU A 133 9.90 18.52 5.42
C LEU A 133 8.44 18.97 5.34
N ALA A 134 8.17 19.95 4.49
CA ALA A 134 6.80 20.32 4.19
C ALA A 134 6.17 19.23 3.30
N SER A 135 5.20 18.49 3.84
CA SER A 135 4.27 17.69 3.05
C SER A 135 3.30 18.64 2.36
N VAL A 136 3.32 18.69 1.03
CA VAL A 136 2.21 19.27 0.26
C VAL A 136 1.18 18.14 0.09
N MET A 137 -0.01 18.31 0.71
CA MET A 137 -1.18 17.44 0.53
C MET A 137 -1.99 17.87 -0.69
#